data_AF-A0A261QBR1-F1
#
_entry.id   AF-A0A261QBR1-F1
#
_cell.length_a   1.000
_cell.length_b   1.000
_cell.length_c   1.000
_cell.angle_alpha   90.00
_cell.angle_beta   90.00
_cell.angle_gamma   90.00
#
_symmetry.space_group_name_H-M   'P 1'
#
loop_
_entity.id
_entity.type
_entity.pdbx_description
1 polymer ?
#
loop_
_entity_poly.entity_id
_entity_poly.type
_entity_poly.pdbx_seq_one_letter_code
_entity_poly.pdbx_strand_id
1 'polypeptide(L)'
;MALYLRKGDRKAAETLAEHQASAYVPVQVNQSALALITGKTTEPSFSVSRDSVLTLAEFALLSNASLAQLKAGKTPFVAEAALQTFIQKEDNASYADDLQYLSALLAYYHGNKLQGLDLLSARAMADTAASGDRWRKPLAAFLNREVSLEQEAPKNWTGDGSGELLRNPLNVKVLQRFTAEANRRNQPQQAYNALFNALRYREDSPEIVQLYIIQCLDMGLTNYAADKLRVLQENNPAAYGQFLPTYQQKLALIEKRRNDFQ
;
A
#
# COMPACT_ATOMS: atom_id res chain seq x y z
N MET A 1 19.37 -10.12 -27.55
CA MET A 1 18.07 -10.01 -26.86
C MET A 1 17.55 -8.57 -26.82
N ALA A 2 18.27 -7.62 -26.21
CA ALA A 2 17.88 -6.21 -26.14
C ALA A 2 17.52 -5.57 -27.50
N LEU A 3 18.28 -5.89 -28.55
CA LEU A 3 18.00 -5.41 -29.92
C LEU A 3 16.64 -5.88 -30.44
N TYR A 4 16.26 -7.14 -30.18
CA TYR A 4 14.98 -7.70 -30.61
C TYR A 4 13.81 -7.06 -29.83
N LEU A 5 13.98 -6.88 -28.51
CA LEU A 5 13.01 -6.15 -27.68
C LEU A 5 12.80 -4.72 -28.19
N ARG A 6 13.88 -3.99 -28.50
CA ARG A 6 13.82 -2.62 -29.04
C ARG A 6 13.10 -2.56 -30.40
N LYS A 7 13.24 -3.61 -31.22
CA LYS A 7 12.57 -3.72 -32.53
C LYS A 7 11.14 -4.26 -32.45
N GLY A 8 10.64 -4.59 -31.25
CA GLY A 8 9.32 -5.20 -31.06
C GLY A 8 9.24 -6.68 -31.48
N ASP A 9 10.36 -7.31 -31.84
CA ASP A 9 10.42 -8.72 -32.22
C ASP A 9 10.48 -9.62 -30.97
N ARG A 10 9.32 -9.75 -30.34
CA ARG A 10 9.17 -10.49 -29.09
C ARG A 10 9.46 -11.98 -29.25
N LYS A 11 9.06 -12.58 -30.38
CA LYS A 11 9.26 -14.02 -30.61
C LYS A 11 10.75 -14.36 -30.70
N ALA A 12 11.54 -13.57 -31.42
CA ALA A 12 12.99 -13.76 -31.48
C ALA A 12 13.67 -13.54 -30.13
N ALA A 13 13.19 -12.57 -29.33
CA ALA A 13 13.70 -12.36 -27.98
C ALA A 13 13.42 -13.56 -27.05
N GLU A 14 12.22 -14.15 -27.11
CA GLU A 14 11.84 -15.35 -26.36
C GLU A 14 12.66 -16.57 -26.77
N THR A 15 12.79 -16.85 -28.08
CA THR A 15 13.62 -17.96 -28.57
C THR A 15 15.06 -17.85 -28.07
N LEU A 16 15.66 -16.65 -28.10
CA LEU A 16 17.02 -16.45 -27.63
C LEU A 16 17.16 -16.65 -26.10
N ALA A 17 16.12 -16.30 -25.34
CA ALA A 17 16.12 -16.45 -23.88
C ALA A 17 16.07 -17.91 -23.44
N GLU A 18 15.31 -18.74 -24.15
CA GLU A 18 15.16 -20.18 -23.86
C GLU A 18 16.47 -20.97 -24.05
N HIS A 19 17.37 -20.50 -24.93
CA HIS A 19 18.60 -21.21 -25.28
C HIS A 19 19.84 -20.73 -24.50
N GLN A 20 19.71 -19.74 -23.60
CA GLN A 20 20.84 -19.12 -22.91
C GLN A 20 20.65 -19.06 -21.40
N ALA A 21 20.71 -20.19 -20.70
CA ALA A 21 21.01 -20.15 -19.27
C ALA A 21 22.45 -19.62 -19.10
N SER A 22 22.61 -18.44 -18.52
CA SER A 22 23.91 -17.78 -18.39
C SER A 22 24.04 -17.07 -17.04
N ALA A 23 25.19 -17.26 -16.38
CA ALA A 23 25.56 -16.52 -15.19
C ALA A 23 25.95 -15.06 -15.50
N TYR A 24 26.09 -14.68 -16.78
CA TYR A 24 26.50 -13.32 -17.15
C TYR A 24 25.38 -12.30 -16.90
N VAL A 25 25.62 -11.33 -16.01
CA VAL A 25 24.62 -10.38 -15.49
C VAL A 25 23.84 -9.65 -16.60
N PRO A 26 24.46 -9.10 -17.67
CA PRO A 26 23.70 -8.46 -18.75
C PRO A 26 22.72 -9.38 -19.50
N VAL A 27 23.00 -10.68 -19.59
CA VAL A 27 22.05 -11.66 -20.14
C VAL A 27 20.87 -11.83 -19.19
N GLN A 28 21.14 -11.98 -17.89
CA GLN A 28 20.10 -12.06 -16.85
C GLN A 28 19.23 -10.79 -16.79
N VAL A 29 19.80 -9.59 -16.98
CA VAL A 29 19.06 -8.32 -17.07
C VAL A 29 18.06 -8.37 -18.23
N ASN A 30 18.49 -8.83 -19.41
CA ASN A 30 17.60 -8.91 -20.57
C ASN A 30 16.51 -9.97 -20.39
N GLN A 31 16.85 -11.11 -19.77
CA GLN A 31 15.88 -12.16 -19.45
C GLN A 31 14.83 -11.70 -18.45
N SER A 32 15.24 -10.99 -17.39
CA SER A 32 14.30 -10.42 -16.41
C SER A 32 13.44 -9.31 -16.99
N ALA A 33 13.98 -8.48 -17.90
CA ALA A 33 13.20 -7.50 -18.64
C ALA A 33 12.14 -8.17 -19.53
N LEU A 34 12.51 -9.23 -20.23
CA LEU A 34 11.59 -10.04 -21.02
C LEU A 34 10.53 -10.70 -20.12
N ALA A 35 10.92 -11.29 -19.00
CA ALA A 35 10.02 -11.87 -18.00
C ALA A 35 8.96 -10.86 -17.54
N LEU A 36 9.37 -9.63 -17.21
CA LEU A 36 8.47 -8.54 -16.81
C LEU A 36 7.44 -8.20 -17.90
N ILE A 37 7.90 -8.05 -19.15
CA ILE A 37 7.01 -7.70 -20.28
C ILE A 37 6.06 -8.86 -20.59
N THR A 38 6.55 -10.10 -20.51
CA THR A 38 5.80 -11.29 -20.91
C THR A 38 4.91 -11.88 -19.82
N GLY A 39 5.17 -11.57 -18.55
CA GLY A 39 4.55 -12.21 -17.40
C GLY A 39 5.08 -13.63 -17.11
N LYS A 40 6.07 -14.12 -17.88
CA LYS A 40 6.78 -15.37 -17.58
C LYS A 40 7.77 -15.10 -16.46
N THR A 41 7.82 -15.94 -15.42
CA THR A 41 8.79 -15.74 -14.33
C THR A 41 10.03 -16.59 -14.55
N THR A 42 11.19 -15.96 -14.51
CA THR A 42 12.49 -16.61 -14.36
C THR A 42 13.09 -16.19 -13.02
N GLU A 43 13.61 -17.14 -12.26
CA GLU A 43 14.36 -16.82 -11.04
C GLU A 43 15.79 -16.46 -11.45
N PRO A 44 16.26 -15.23 -11.16
CA PRO A 44 17.66 -14.90 -11.39
C PRO A 44 18.54 -15.78 -10.51
N SER A 45 19.66 -16.26 -11.07
CA SER A 45 20.69 -17.00 -10.30
C SER A 45 21.60 -16.07 -9.48
N PHE A 46 21.25 -14.79 -9.40
CA PHE A 46 22.09 -13.73 -8.88
C PHE A 46 21.84 -13.49 -7.38
N SER A 47 22.90 -13.23 -6.63
CA SER A 47 22.82 -12.80 -5.23
C SER A 47 23.52 -11.46 -5.07
N VAL A 48 22.76 -10.40 -4.79
CA VAL A 48 23.34 -9.12 -4.35
C VAL A 48 23.57 -9.21 -2.85
N SER A 49 24.79 -8.96 -2.38
CA SER A 49 25.00 -8.77 -0.94
C SER A 49 24.26 -7.51 -0.49
N ARG A 50 23.60 -7.52 0.67
CA ARG A 50 22.83 -6.38 1.19
C ARG A 50 23.68 -5.11 1.34
N ASP A 51 24.99 -5.28 1.45
CA ASP A 51 25.95 -4.18 1.59
C ASP A 51 26.60 -3.74 0.27
N SER A 52 26.07 -4.15 -0.88
CA SER A 52 26.70 -3.83 -2.17
C SER A 52 26.46 -2.39 -2.61
N VAL A 53 27.50 -1.79 -3.21
CA VAL A 53 27.34 -0.69 -4.15
C VAL A 53 26.86 -1.31 -5.46
N LEU A 54 25.69 -0.89 -5.93
CA LEU A 54 25.06 -1.47 -7.11
C LEU A 54 25.71 -0.91 -8.37
N THR A 55 26.16 -1.79 -9.26
CA THR A 55 26.39 -1.41 -10.65
C THR A 55 25.04 -1.22 -11.36
N LEU A 56 25.05 -0.50 -12.49
CA LEU A 56 23.85 -0.32 -13.33
C LEU A 56 23.21 -1.67 -13.71
N ALA A 57 24.02 -2.68 -14.01
CA ALA A 57 23.54 -4.00 -14.41
C ALA A 57 22.87 -4.74 -13.25
N GLU A 58 23.43 -4.63 -12.04
CA GLU A 58 22.86 -5.27 -10.84
C GLU A 58 21.59 -4.58 -10.38
N PHE A 59 21.55 -3.24 -10.41
CA PHE A 59 20.34 -2.46 -10.16
C PHE A 59 19.24 -2.82 -11.16
N ALA A 60 19.56 -2.90 -12.45
CA ALA A 60 18.60 -3.26 -13.49
C ALA A 60 18.07 -4.69 -13.31
N LEU A 61 18.92 -5.64 -12.96
CA LEU A 61 18.53 -7.03 -12.70
C LEU A 61 17.61 -7.12 -11.48
N LEU A 62 18.01 -6.52 -10.36
CA LEU A 62 17.24 -6.49 -9.12
C LEU A 62 15.85 -5.88 -9.34
N SER A 63 15.79 -4.75 -10.04
CA SER A 63 14.53 -4.06 -10.33
C SER A 63 13.62 -4.89 -11.25
N ASN A 64 14.14 -5.36 -12.38
CA ASN A 64 13.34 -6.13 -13.35
C ASN A 64 12.85 -7.44 -12.75
N ALA A 65 13.69 -8.16 -12.01
CA ALA A 65 13.33 -9.41 -11.36
C ALA A 65 12.23 -9.20 -10.30
N SER A 66 12.39 -8.19 -9.45
CA SER A 66 11.40 -7.87 -8.41
C SER A 66 10.06 -7.48 -9.01
N LEU A 67 10.05 -6.63 -10.04
CA LEU A 67 8.83 -6.23 -10.74
C LEU A 67 8.17 -7.41 -11.46
N ALA A 68 8.94 -8.30 -12.08
CA ALA A 68 8.40 -9.48 -12.76
C ALA A 68 7.71 -10.43 -11.77
N GLN A 69 8.31 -10.63 -10.59
CA GLN A 69 7.74 -11.46 -9.54
C GLN A 69 6.48 -10.83 -8.93
N LEU A 70 6.49 -9.52 -8.67
CA LEU A 70 5.30 -8.77 -8.22
C LEU A 70 4.15 -8.89 -9.22
N LYS A 71 4.42 -8.71 -10.51
CA LYS A 71 3.41 -8.85 -11.58
C LYS A 71 2.83 -10.26 -11.65
N ALA A 72 3.64 -11.27 -11.34
CA ALA A 72 3.20 -12.66 -11.29
C ALA A 72 2.55 -13.07 -9.95
N GLY A 73 2.40 -12.14 -9.00
CA GLY A 73 1.85 -12.43 -7.67
C GLY A 73 2.76 -13.34 -6.83
N LYS A 74 4.06 -13.38 -7.13
CA LYS A 74 5.07 -14.14 -6.39
C LYS A 74 5.81 -13.25 -5.39
N THR A 75 6.47 -13.89 -4.43
CA THR A 75 7.39 -13.23 -3.49
C THR A 75 8.42 -12.41 -4.25
N PRO A 76 8.69 -11.14 -3.87
CA PRO A 76 9.66 -10.31 -4.54
C PRO A 76 11.09 -10.83 -4.37
N PHE A 77 11.93 -10.50 -5.35
CA PHE A 77 13.28 -11.07 -5.46
C PHE A 77 14.20 -10.51 -4.38
N VAL A 78 13.95 -9.25 -4.02
CA VAL A 78 14.62 -8.54 -2.94
C VAL A 78 13.64 -8.28 -1.81
N ALA A 79 14.11 -8.43 -0.57
CA ALA A 79 13.33 -8.06 0.60
C ALA A 79 13.39 -6.55 0.83
N GLU A 80 12.32 -5.98 1.40
CA GLU A 80 12.23 -4.55 1.70
C GLU A 80 13.39 -4.05 2.58
N ALA A 81 13.79 -4.82 3.59
CA ALA A 81 14.92 -4.47 4.46
C ALA A 81 16.24 -4.31 3.67
N ALA A 82 16.47 -5.11 2.63
CA ALA A 82 17.65 -4.99 1.80
C ALA A 82 17.59 -3.75 0.90
N LEU A 83 16.39 -3.37 0.40
CA LEU A 83 16.22 -2.11 -0.33
C LEU A 83 16.57 -0.90 0.55
N GLN A 84 16.18 -0.90 1.81
CA GLN A 84 16.53 0.17 2.74
C GLN A 84 18.05 0.31 2.92
N THR A 85 18.77 -0.82 3.02
CA THR A 85 20.24 -0.80 3.06
C THR A 85 20.85 -0.23 1.78
N PHE A 86 20.30 -0.56 0.60
CA PHE A 86 20.78 0.00 -0.66
C PHE A 86 20.51 1.51 -0.77
N ILE A 87 19.34 1.98 -0.31
CA ILE A 87 18.95 3.40 -0.34
C ILE A 87 19.86 4.25 0.56
N GLN A 88 20.32 3.71 1.70
CA GLN A 88 21.15 4.43 2.67
C GLN A 88 22.62 4.56 2.25
N LYS A 89 23.07 3.85 1.21
CA LYS A 89 24.45 3.93 0.73
C LYS A 89 24.64 5.12 -0.19
N GLU A 90 25.59 5.99 0.15
CA GLU A 90 25.92 7.17 -0.65
C GLU A 90 26.31 6.82 -2.09
N ASP A 91 27.08 5.74 -2.28
CA ASP A 91 27.49 5.27 -3.61
C ASP A 91 26.32 4.77 -4.49
N ASN A 92 25.15 4.55 -3.90
CA ASN A 92 23.91 4.20 -4.61
C ASN A 92 22.99 5.41 -4.86
N ALA A 93 23.44 6.64 -4.58
CA ALA A 93 22.62 7.84 -4.66
C ALA A 93 21.95 8.02 -6.04
N SER A 94 22.61 7.61 -7.13
CA SER A 94 22.04 7.66 -8.49
C SER A 94 20.79 6.79 -8.68
N TYR A 95 20.59 5.79 -7.83
CA TYR A 95 19.45 4.86 -7.88
C TYR A 95 18.43 5.11 -6.76
N ALA A 96 18.69 6.08 -5.88
CA ALA A 96 17.93 6.24 -4.64
C ALA A 96 16.42 6.38 -4.87
N ASP A 97 16.00 7.20 -5.84
CA ASP A 97 14.60 7.38 -6.15
C ASP A 97 13.95 6.11 -6.72
N ASP A 98 14.64 5.39 -7.61
CA ASP A 98 14.09 4.15 -8.18
C ASP A 98 13.99 3.04 -7.14
N LEU A 99 14.98 2.94 -6.23
CA LEU A 99 14.96 2.00 -5.11
C LEU A 99 13.84 2.33 -4.13
N GLN A 100 13.58 3.61 -3.87
CA GLN A 100 12.43 4.03 -3.06
C GLN A 100 11.11 3.72 -3.75
N TYR A 101 11.01 3.97 -5.06
CA TYR A 101 9.81 3.60 -5.81
C TYR A 101 9.57 2.08 -5.75
N LEU A 102 10.61 1.29 -5.95
CA LEU A 102 10.54 -0.17 -5.81
C LEU A 102 10.11 -0.57 -4.38
N SER A 103 10.65 0.08 -3.34
CA SER A 103 10.23 -0.15 -1.95
C SER A 103 8.73 0.12 -1.74
N ALA A 104 8.18 1.19 -2.32
CA ALA A 104 6.73 1.47 -2.28
C ALA A 104 5.93 0.34 -2.94
N LEU A 105 6.38 -0.14 -4.10
CA LEU A 105 5.70 -1.24 -4.81
C LEU A 105 5.71 -2.53 -4.00
N LEU A 106 6.84 -2.89 -3.39
CA LEU A 106 6.95 -4.10 -2.58
C LEU A 106 6.04 -4.01 -1.36
N ALA A 107 6.05 -2.88 -0.65
CA ALA A 107 5.17 -2.65 0.49
C ALA A 107 3.69 -2.72 0.07
N TYR A 108 3.34 -2.10 -1.06
CA TYR A 108 1.96 -2.07 -1.57
C TYR A 108 1.45 -3.45 -2.02
N TYR A 109 2.24 -4.20 -2.79
CA TYR A 109 1.74 -5.46 -3.37
C TYR A 109 1.98 -6.68 -2.48
N HIS A 110 2.94 -6.64 -1.56
CA HIS A 110 3.39 -7.84 -0.86
C HIS A 110 3.58 -7.68 0.65
N GLY A 111 3.54 -6.44 1.16
CA GLY A 111 3.76 -6.11 2.56
C GLY A 111 2.59 -5.34 3.16
N ASN A 112 2.91 -4.27 3.89
CA ASN A 112 1.94 -3.34 4.44
C ASN A 112 1.54 -2.31 3.36
N LYS A 113 0.31 -2.43 2.84
CA LYS A 113 -0.18 -1.51 1.80
C LYS A 113 -0.13 -0.05 2.22
N LEU A 114 -0.44 0.23 3.48
CA LEU A 114 -0.46 1.59 4.01
C LEU A 114 0.94 2.20 3.94
N GLN A 115 1.98 1.42 4.24
CA GLN A 115 3.36 1.86 4.14
C GLN A 115 3.75 2.22 2.70
N GLY A 116 3.30 1.45 1.71
CA GLY A 116 3.50 1.77 0.30
C GLY A 116 2.83 3.10 -0.09
N LEU A 117 1.58 3.31 0.37
CA LEU A 117 0.86 4.58 0.17
C LEU A 117 1.53 5.75 0.89
N ASP A 118 2.04 5.53 2.10
CA ASP A 118 2.77 6.53 2.90
C ASP A 118 4.03 7.00 2.18
N LEU A 119 4.82 6.05 1.66
CA LEU A 119 6.05 6.37 0.94
C LEU A 119 5.76 7.18 -0.33
N LEU A 120 4.76 6.75 -1.12
CA LEU A 120 4.37 7.47 -2.33
C LEU A 120 3.81 8.86 -2.03
N SER A 121 2.98 8.99 -0.98
CA SER A 121 2.41 10.26 -0.55
C SER A 121 3.49 11.24 -0.09
N ALA A 122 4.42 10.80 0.75
CA ALA A 122 5.53 11.62 1.22
C ALA A 122 6.38 12.14 0.04
N ARG A 123 6.68 11.27 -0.94
CA ARG A 123 7.45 11.65 -2.13
C ARG A 123 6.67 12.58 -3.06
N ALA A 124 5.38 12.33 -3.25
CA ALA A 124 4.52 13.19 -4.05
C ALA A 124 4.37 14.60 -3.46
N MET A 125 4.42 14.75 -2.13
CA MET A 125 4.40 16.05 -1.47
C MET A 125 5.76 16.77 -1.52
N ALA A 126 6.87 16.03 -1.44
CA ALA A 126 8.22 16.59 -1.49
C ALA A 126 8.65 17.03 -2.90
N ASP A 127 8.12 16.38 -3.94
CA ASP A 127 8.42 16.72 -5.35
C ASP A 127 7.60 17.94 -5.80
N THR A 128 8.18 19.13 -5.61
CA THR A 128 7.59 20.42 -6.01
C THR A 128 7.80 20.76 -7.49
N ALA A 129 8.54 19.93 -8.24
CA ALA A 129 8.81 20.15 -9.65
C ALA A 129 7.72 19.54 -10.55
N ALA A 130 7.68 19.94 -11.82
CA ALA A 130 6.78 19.36 -12.82
C ALA A 130 6.97 17.83 -12.99
N SER A 131 8.10 17.28 -12.51
CA SER A 131 8.39 15.85 -12.37
C SER A 131 7.52 15.09 -11.35
N GLY A 132 6.75 15.80 -10.52
CA GLY A 132 5.86 15.20 -9.50
C GLY A 132 4.84 14.20 -10.06
N ASP A 133 4.67 14.12 -11.38
CA ASP A 133 3.93 13.06 -12.06
C ASP A 133 4.46 11.66 -11.73
N ARG A 134 5.77 11.48 -11.51
CA ARG A 134 6.38 10.17 -11.22
C ARG A 134 5.85 9.55 -9.94
N TRP A 135 5.49 10.37 -8.94
CA TRP A 135 4.97 9.89 -7.66
C TRP A 135 3.45 10.05 -7.55
N ARG A 136 2.91 11.16 -8.08
CA ARG A 136 1.47 11.45 -8.04
C ARG A 136 0.65 10.48 -8.88
N LYS A 137 1.11 10.11 -10.09
CA LYS A 137 0.35 9.18 -10.96
C LYS A 137 0.25 7.78 -10.37
N PRO A 138 1.34 7.14 -9.89
CA PRO A 138 1.24 5.86 -9.20
C PRO A 138 0.37 5.93 -7.95
N LEU A 139 0.53 6.97 -7.12
CA LEU A 139 -0.31 7.17 -5.94
C LEU A 139 -1.79 7.23 -6.31
N ALA A 140 -2.16 8.05 -7.30
CA ALA A 140 -3.53 8.17 -7.76
C ALA A 140 -4.06 6.84 -8.32
N ALA A 141 -3.26 6.10 -9.10
CA ALA A 141 -3.65 4.78 -9.59
C ALA A 141 -3.90 3.78 -8.46
N PHE A 142 -3.10 3.83 -7.39
CA PHE A 142 -3.23 2.95 -6.23
C PHE A 142 -4.46 3.31 -5.40
N LEU A 143 -4.69 4.59 -5.13
CA LEU A 143 -5.88 5.04 -4.42
C LEU A 143 -7.15 4.71 -5.21
N ASN A 144 -7.18 4.93 -6.53
CA ASN A 144 -8.31 4.55 -7.37
C ASN A 144 -8.59 3.03 -7.32
N ARG A 145 -7.52 2.21 -7.28
CA ARG A 145 -7.65 0.77 -7.09
C ARG A 145 -8.25 0.43 -5.73
N GLU A 146 -7.76 1.04 -4.65
CA GLU A 146 -8.30 0.78 -3.30
C GLU A 146 -9.76 1.25 -3.18
N VAL A 147 -10.14 2.36 -3.83
CA VAL A 147 -11.54 2.81 -3.94
C VAL A 147 -12.39 1.75 -4.63
N SER A 148 -11.94 1.21 -5.77
CA SER A 148 -12.70 0.18 -6.50
C SER A 148 -12.92 -1.11 -5.70
N LEU A 149 -12.03 -1.39 -4.74
CA LEU A 149 -12.06 -2.59 -3.91
C LEU A 149 -12.62 -2.31 -2.50
N GLU A 150 -13.06 -1.10 -2.19
CA GLU A 150 -13.37 -0.65 -0.83
C GLU A 150 -14.46 -1.50 -0.15
N GLN A 151 -15.43 -1.98 -0.92
CA GLN A 151 -16.56 -2.76 -0.42
C GLN A 151 -16.37 -4.27 -0.58
N GLU A 152 -15.29 -4.73 -1.23
CA GLU A 152 -15.05 -6.15 -1.49
C GLU A 152 -14.57 -6.86 -0.22
N ALA A 153 -15.42 -7.70 0.37
CA ALA A 153 -15.02 -8.46 1.56
C ALA A 153 -13.96 -9.52 1.21
N PRO A 154 -12.88 -9.67 2.00
CA PRO A 154 -11.98 -10.81 1.89
C PRO A 154 -12.75 -12.13 1.99
N LYS A 155 -12.40 -13.08 1.11
CA LYS A 155 -12.99 -14.42 1.10
C LYS A 155 -12.63 -15.22 2.35
N ASN A 156 -11.37 -15.09 2.77
CA ASN A 156 -10.81 -15.78 3.92
C ASN A 156 -10.33 -14.74 4.92
N TRP A 157 -10.56 -15.05 6.19
CA TRP A 157 -10.12 -14.21 7.30
C TRP A 157 -9.28 -15.04 8.25
N THR A 158 -8.23 -14.44 8.78
CA THR A 158 -7.26 -15.09 9.63
C THR A 158 -7.08 -14.30 10.93
N GLY A 159 -6.90 -15.03 12.04
CA GLY A 159 -6.63 -14.44 13.35
C GLY A 159 -7.62 -13.33 13.73
N ASP A 160 -7.08 -12.17 14.10
CA ASP A 160 -7.81 -10.98 14.53
C ASP A 160 -8.12 -9.98 13.40
N GLY A 161 -7.84 -10.34 12.14
CA GLY A 161 -8.03 -9.45 10.99
C GLY A 161 -6.85 -8.52 10.70
N SER A 162 -5.76 -8.57 11.48
CA SER A 162 -4.58 -7.71 11.27
C SER A 162 -3.90 -7.97 9.91
N GLY A 163 -3.82 -9.23 9.48
CA GLY A 163 -3.27 -9.59 8.16
C GLY A 163 -4.10 -9.03 7.01
N GLU A 164 -5.43 -9.07 7.12
CA GLU A 164 -6.35 -8.49 6.15
C GLU A 164 -6.27 -6.97 6.14
N LEU A 165 -6.10 -6.34 7.32
CA LEU A 165 -5.89 -4.89 7.45
C LEU A 165 -4.60 -4.44 6.75
N LEU A 166 -3.49 -5.16 6.93
CA LEU A 166 -2.23 -4.86 6.23
C LEU A 166 -2.39 -4.92 4.71
N ARG A 167 -3.21 -5.86 4.21
CA ARG A 167 -3.44 -6.09 2.79
C ARG A 167 -4.55 -5.25 2.19
N ASN A 168 -5.45 -4.68 3.00
CA ASN A 168 -6.61 -3.90 2.54
C ASN A 168 -6.94 -2.80 3.58
N PRO A 169 -6.01 -1.86 3.83
CA PRO A 169 -6.13 -0.91 4.95
C PRO A 169 -7.24 0.12 4.75
N LEU A 170 -7.73 0.28 3.52
CA LEU A 170 -8.77 1.25 3.14
C LEU A 170 -10.11 0.58 2.84
N ASN A 171 -10.24 -0.74 3.09
CA ASN A 171 -11.46 -1.48 2.82
C ASN A 171 -12.42 -1.42 4.01
N VAL A 172 -13.67 -1.02 3.74
CA VAL A 172 -14.70 -0.82 4.77
C VAL A 172 -15.01 -2.09 5.54
N LYS A 173 -15.11 -3.24 4.85
CA LYS A 173 -15.44 -4.53 5.49
C LYS A 173 -14.30 -5.00 6.41
N VAL A 174 -13.06 -4.77 5.99
CA VAL A 174 -11.86 -5.02 6.81
C VAL A 174 -11.81 -4.13 8.02
N LEU A 175 -11.98 -2.82 7.85
CA LEU A 175 -12.00 -1.86 8.96
C LEU A 175 -13.13 -2.15 9.96
N GLN A 176 -14.34 -2.46 9.49
CA GLN A 176 -15.48 -2.84 10.33
C GLN A 176 -15.16 -4.03 11.22
N ARG A 177 -14.70 -5.13 10.60
CA ARG A 177 -14.42 -6.37 11.33
C ARG A 177 -13.24 -6.21 12.28
N PHE A 178 -12.15 -5.59 11.83
CA PHE A 178 -10.97 -5.35 12.66
C PHE A 178 -11.31 -4.48 13.86
N THR A 179 -12.08 -3.40 13.66
CA THR A 179 -12.53 -2.49 14.73
C THR A 179 -13.36 -3.24 15.77
N ALA A 180 -14.34 -4.04 15.32
CA ALA A 180 -15.19 -4.81 16.22
C ALA A 180 -14.37 -5.83 17.04
N GLU A 181 -13.43 -6.52 16.40
CA GLU A 181 -12.58 -7.51 17.04
C GLU A 181 -11.59 -6.87 18.04
N ALA A 182 -10.97 -5.76 17.67
CA ALA A 182 -10.09 -5.01 18.55
C ALA A 182 -10.85 -4.50 19.80
N ASN A 183 -12.06 -3.95 19.63
CA ASN A 183 -12.90 -3.54 20.75
C ASN A 183 -13.30 -4.73 21.64
N ARG A 184 -13.68 -5.87 21.05
CA ARG A 184 -14.01 -7.12 21.78
C ARG A 184 -12.84 -7.60 22.65
N ARG A 185 -11.61 -7.37 22.18
CA ARG A 185 -10.37 -7.73 22.89
C ARG A 185 -9.87 -6.66 23.86
N ASN A 186 -10.67 -5.62 24.15
CA ASN A 186 -10.27 -4.45 24.95
C ASN A 186 -9.03 -3.73 24.39
N GLN A 187 -8.93 -3.63 23.07
CA GLN A 187 -7.87 -2.92 22.34
C GLN A 187 -8.42 -1.75 21.50
N PRO A 188 -9.22 -0.83 22.08
CA PRO A 188 -9.89 0.23 21.32
C PRO A 188 -8.92 1.20 20.65
N GLN A 189 -7.70 1.36 21.17
CA GLN A 189 -6.68 2.19 20.54
C GLN A 189 -6.24 1.64 19.18
N GLN A 190 -6.22 0.31 19.01
CA GLN A 190 -5.85 -0.30 17.72
C GLN A 190 -6.94 -0.02 16.66
N ALA A 191 -8.21 -0.16 17.05
CA ALA A 191 -9.35 0.21 16.22
C ALA A 191 -9.28 1.68 15.79
N TYR A 192 -9.06 2.59 16.75
CA TYR A 192 -8.90 4.01 16.48
C TYR A 192 -7.76 4.29 15.50
N ASN A 193 -6.57 3.72 15.74
CA ASN A 193 -5.41 3.94 14.88
C ASN A 193 -5.65 3.43 13.45
N ALA A 194 -6.31 2.27 13.29
CA ALA A 194 -6.64 1.72 11.98
C ALA A 194 -7.56 2.67 11.18
N LEU A 195 -8.63 3.15 11.82
CA LEU A 195 -9.59 4.08 11.20
C LEU A 195 -8.96 5.44 10.92
N PHE A 196 -8.17 5.97 11.85
CA PHE A 196 -7.42 7.23 11.67
C PHE A 196 -6.47 7.14 10.47
N ASN A 197 -5.74 6.02 10.35
CA ASN A 197 -4.84 5.78 9.24
C ASN A 197 -5.58 5.68 7.90
N ALA A 198 -6.74 5.03 7.87
CA ALA A 198 -7.56 4.96 6.66
C ALA A 198 -8.05 6.34 6.21
N LEU A 199 -8.48 7.19 7.17
CA LEU A 199 -8.97 8.54 6.89
C LEU A 199 -7.90 9.49 6.31
N ARG A 200 -6.60 9.21 6.50
CA ARG A 200 -5.53 9.99 5.83
C ARG A 200 -5.63 9.93 4.31
N TYR A 201 -6.25 8.88 3.79
CA TYR A 201 -6.45 8.68 2.35
C TYR A 201 -7.91 8.73 1.94
N ARG A 202 -8.84 8.39 2.85
CA ARG A 202 -10.26 8.18 2.56
C ARG A 202 -11.19 9.02 3.44
N GLU A 203 -10.87 10.30 3.60
CA GLU A 203 -11.77 11.26 4.25
C GLU A 203 -13.05 11.53 3.43
N ASP A 204 -13.02 11.16 2.15
CA ASP A 204 -14.16 11.19 1.23
C ASP A 204 -15.15 10.02 1.44
N SER A 205 -14.73 8.92 2.07
CA SER A 205 -15.57 7.74 2.32
C SER A 205 -16.52 7.97 3.50
N PRO A 206 -17.84 8.08 3.26
CA PRO A 206 -18.79 8.30 4.35
C PRO A 206 -18.82 7.12 5.34
N GLU A 207 -18.67 5.88 4.87
CA GLU A 207 -18.67 4.71 5.76
C GLU A 207 -17.44 4.68 6.67
N ILE A 208 -16.23 4.99 6.17
CA ILE A 208 -15.03 5.02 7.01
C ILE A 208 -15.12 6.17 8.03
N VAL A 209 -15.62 7.34 7.61
CA VAL A 209 -15.86 8.48 8.51
C VAL A 209 -16.85 8.11 9.61
N GLN A 210 -17.97 7.46 9.28
CA GLN A 210 -18.96 7.01 10.27
C GLN A 210 -18.37 6.00 11.27
N LEU A 211 -17.56 5.04 10.80
CA LEU A 211 -16.88 4.08 11.68
C LEU A 211 -15.94 4.77 12.65
N TYR A 212 -15.17 5.75 12.18
CA TYR A 212 -14.28 6.53 13.03
C TYR A 212 -15.05 7.35 14.07
N ILE A 213 -16.17 7.97 13.68
CA ILE A 213 -17.02 8.72 14.62
C ILE A 213 -17.55 7.78 15.71
N ILE A 214 -18.07 6.61 15.33
CA ILE A 214 -18.53 5.60 16.29
C ILE A 214 -17.40 5.20 17.25
N GLN A 215 -16.20 4.90 16.72
CA GLN A 215 -15.06 4.51 17.56
C GLN A 215 -14.66 5.62 18.53
N CYS A 216 -14.66 6.88 18.10
CA CYS A 216 -14.38 8.02 18.97
C CYS A 216 -15.39 8.12 20.11
N LEU A 217 -16.68 7.97 19.81
CA LEU A 217 -17.74 7.97 20.82
C LEU A 217 -17.60 6.81 21.80
N ASP A 218 -17.29 5.61 21.32
CA ASP A 218 -17.08 4.44 22.17
C ASP A 218 -15.88 4.61 23.12
N MET A 219 -14.89 5.42 22.71
CA MET A 219 -13.75 5.84 23.53
C MET A 219 -13.98 7.13 24.35
N GLY A 220 -15.16 7.75 24.26
CA GLY A 220 -15.47 9.01 24.94
C GLY A 220 -14.80 10.26 24.35
N LEU A 221 -14.20 10.16 23.16
CA LEU A 221 -13.54 11.24 22.42
C LEU A 221 -14.55 12.11 21.65
N THR A 222 -15.46 12.75 22.36
CA THR A 222 -16.61 13.47 21.78
C THR A 222 -16.22 14.61 20.85
N ASN A 223 -15.12 15.32 21.12
CA ASN A 223 -14.67 16.42 20.26
C ASN A 223 -14.19 15.91 18.89
N TYR A 224 -13.42 14.82 18.87
CA TYR A 224 -12.94 14.17 17.64
C TYR A 224 -14.11 13.62 16.81
N ALA A 225 -15.12 13.06 17.49
CA ALA A 225 -16.35 12.62 16.87
C ALA A 225 -17.13 13.79 16.21
N ALA A 226 -17.29 14.91 16.94
CA ALA A 226 -18.00 16.09 16.44
C ALA A 226 -17.28 16.73 15.23
N ASP A 227 -15.95 16.79 15.25
CA ASP A 227 -15.17 17.32 14.13
C ASP A 227 -15.34 16.49 12.87
N LYS A 228 -15.29 15.15 12.97
CA LYS A 228 -15.54 14.29 11.80
C LYS A 228 -17.01 14.25 11.38
N LEU A 229 -17.94 14.49 12.29
CA LEU A 229 -19.35 14.65 11.93
C LEU A 229 -19.56 15.90 11.05
N ARG A 230 -18.84 17.00 11.32
CA ARG A 230 -18.85 18.21 10.48
C ARG A 230 -18.32 17.91 9.07
N VAL A 231 -17.20 17.19 8.97
CA VAL A 231 -16.66 16.73 7.68
C VAL A 231 -17.67 15.88 6.91
N LEU A 232 -18.36 14.96 7.61
CA LEU A 232 -19.42 14.14 6.99
C LEU A 232 -20.59 15.00 6.48
N GLN A 233 -20.98 16.03 7.24
CA GLN A 233 -22.03 16.97 6.86
C GLN A 233 -21.66 17.79 5.62
N GLU A 234 -20.43 18.28 5.55
CA GLU A 234 -19.93 19.10 4.43
C GLU A 234 -19.75 18.29 3.14
N ASN A 235 -19.13 17.11 3.24
CA ASN A 235 -18.75 16.32 2.07
C ASN A 235 -19.84 15.33 1.61
N ASN A 236 -20.69 14.86 2.54
CA ASN A 236 -21.71 13.84 2.27
C ASN A 236 -23.03 14.11 3.03
N PRO A 237 -23.79 15.17 2.69
CA PRO A 237 -25.00 15.57 3.43
C PRO A 237 -26.07 14.48 3.57
N ALA A 238 -26.22 13.63 2.55
CA ALA A 238 -27.17 12.51 2.57
C ALA A 238 -26.76 11.45 3.61
N ALA A 239 -25.48 11.06 3.64
CA ALA A 239 -24.96 10.11 4.62
C ALA A 239 -25.00 10.69 6.03
N TYR A 240 -24.72 11.99 6.19
CA TYR A 240 -24.89 12.70 7.45
C TYR A 240 -26.33 12.61 7.98
N GLY A 241 -27.32 12.93 7.15
CA GLY A 241 -28.74 12.89 7.54
C GLY A 241 -29.18 11.50 8.00
N GLN A 242 -28.71 10.44 7.34
CA GLN A 242 -28.99 9.05 7.74
C GLN A 242 -28.28 8.64 9.03
N PHE A 243 -27.06 9.15 9.26
CA PHE A 243 -26.22 8.79 10.40
C PHE A 243 -26.56 9.56 11.69
N LEU A 244 -27.11 10.77 11.57
CA LEU A 244 -27.35 11.68 12.69
C LEU A 244 -28.13 11.05 13.87
N PRO A 245 -29.20 10.25 13.68
CA PRO A 245 -29.89 9.60 14.79
C PRO A 245 -28.97 8.66 15.59
N THR A 246 -28.10 7.91 14.90
CA THR A 246 -27.14 6.99 15.53
C THR A 246 -26.11 7.77 16.36
N TYR A 247 -25.61 8.88 15.84
CA TYR A 247 -24.70 9.77 16.55
C TYR A 247 -25.32 10.33 17.84
N GLN A 248 -26.53 10.89 17.73
CA GLN A 248 -27.25 11.48 18.87
C GLN A 248 -27.55 10.44 19.96
N GLN A 249 -27.98 9.24 19.56
CA GLN A 249 -28.22 8.14 20.49
C GLN A 249 -26.96 7.77 21.28
N LYS A 250 -25.81 7.63 20.59
CA LYS A 250 -24.54 7.31 21.26
C LYS A 250 -24.08 8.42 22.20
N LEU A 251 -24.25 9.68 21.80
CA LEU A 251 -23.88 10.82 22.63
C LEU A 251 -24.71 10.86 23.93
N ALA A 252 -26.04 10.68 23.83
CA ALA A 252 -26.92 10.62 25.00
C ALA A 252 -26.55 9.48 25.97
N LEU A 253 -26.11 8.32 25.45
CA LEU A 253 -25.62 7.21 26.28
C LEU A 253 -24.31 7.55 27.01
N ILE A 254 -23.43 8.36 26.41
CA ILE A 254 -22.20 8.82 27.06
C ILE A 254 -22.54 9.83 28.17
N GLU A 255 -23.42 10.79 27.89
CA GLU A 255 -23.87 11.79 28.86
C GLU A 255 -24.56 11.14 30.06
N LYS A 256 -25.47 10.18 29.83
CA LYS A 256 -26.11 9.43 30.89
C LYS A 256 -25.09 8.70 31.78
N ARG A 257 -24.13 8.00 31.18
CA ARG A 257 -23.06 7.33 31.94
C ARG A 257 -22.27 8.32 32.77
N ARG A 258 -21.92 9.50 32.23
CA ARG A 258 -21.19 10.54 32.99
C ARG A 258 -21.98 11.04 34.20
N ASN A 259 -23.29 11.23 34.06
CA ASN A 259 -24.15 11.68 35.15
C ASN A 259 -24.34 10.61 36.23
N ASP A 260 -24.35 9.32 35.87
CA ASP A 260 -24.47 8.21 36.82
C ASP A 260 -23.21 8.02 37.71
N PHE A 261 -22.07 8.64 37.36
CA PHE A 261 -20.81 8.60 38.13
C PHE A 261 -20.50 9.90 38.91
N GLN A 262 -21.41 10.88 38.90
CA GLN A 262 -21.33 12.10 39.72
C GLN A 262 -22.15 11.96 41.00
#